data_AF-Q5V1X6-F1
#
_entry.id   AF-Q5V1X6-F1
#
_cell.length_a   1.000
_cell.length_b   1.000
_cell.length_c   1.000
_cell.angle_alpha   90.00
_cell.angle_beta   90.00
_cell.angle_gamma   90.00
#
_symmetry.space_group_name_H-M   'P 1'
#
loop_
_entity.id
_entity.type
_entity.pdbx_description
1 polymer ?
#
loop_
_entity_poly.entity_id
_entity_poly.type
_entity_poly.pdbx_seq_one_letter_code
_entity_poly.pdbx_strand_id
1 'polypeptide(L)'
;MPDNQDGPSSTGPIDAEILDRIAPHLSRSARFGDVQARPEYAPNAVVADYDLGYFPSGVTRAYLRIRWFETDDFSIHYSEQYRTGNSWECRWDRHPNNHNTREHFHPPPDAPTPGEDEDYPDEWQDVLATVLTRLDERIEAFWNE
;
A
#
# COMPACT_ATOMS: atom_id res chain seq x y z
N MET A 1 -14.02 -39.35 -8.21
CA MET A 1 -13.52 -38.29 -7.30
C MET A 1 -13.68 -36.99 -8.06
N PRO A 2 -14.49 -36.02 -7.62
CA PRO A 2 -14.45 -34.71 -8.24
C PRO A 2 -13.23 -33.95 -7.70
N ASP A 3 -12.52 -33.28 -8.60
CA ASP A 3 -11.41 -32.38 -8.31
C ASP A 3 -11.87 -31.26 -7.37
N ASN A 4 -11.36 -31.27 -6.14
CA ASN A 4 -11.53 -30.15 -5.21
C ASN A 4 -10.48 -29.09 -5.58
N GLN A 5 -10.76 -28.32 -6.63
CA GLN A 5 -10.02 -27.08 -6.89
C GLN A 5 -10.54 -25.98 -5.96
N ASP A 6 -10.28 -26.12 -4.66
CA ASP A 6 -10.36 -24.98 -3.76
C ASP A 6 -9.15 -24.09 -4.05
N GLY A 7 -9.32 -23.19 -5.02
CA GLY A 7 -8.47 -22.01 -5.11
C GLY A 7 -8.52 -21.23 -3.78
N PRO A 8 -7.53 -20.39 -3.49
CA PRO A 8 -7.54 -19.60 -2.27
C PRO A 8 -8.86 -18.82 -2.15
N SER A 9 -9.39 -18.77 -0.93
CA SER A 9 -10.58 -17.97 -0.58
C SER A 9 -10.47 -16.58 -1.19
N SER A 10 -11.52 -16.04 -1.80
CA SER A 10 -11.47 -14.68 -2.36
C SER A 10 -11.33 -13.64 -1.24
N THR A 11 -10.68 -12.51 -1.53
CA THR A 11 -10.60 -11.34 -0.64
C THR A 11 -11.95 -10.68 -0.34
N GLY A 12 -13.03 -11.10 -1.00
CA GLY A 12 -14.34 -10.50 -0.81
C GLY A 12 -14.47 -9.06 -1.37
N PRO A 13 -15.56 -8.36 -1.02
CA PRO A 13 -15.84 -7.00 -1.50
C PRO A 13 -15.00 -5.93 -0.79
N ILE A 14 -14.92 -4.75 -1.39
CA ILE A 14 -14.24 -3.58 -0.82
C ILE A 14 -15.01 -3.03 0.37
N ASP A 15 -14.31 -2.78 1.47
CA ASP A 15 -14.86 -2.08 2.61
C ASP A 15 -14.79 -0.56 2.37
N ALA A 16 -15.87 -0.01 1.82
CA ALA A 16 -15.97 1.42 1.53
C ALA A 16 -15.94 2.28 2.81
N GLU A 17 -16.41 1.75 3.94
CA GLU A 17 -16.46 2.49 5.20
C GLU A 17 -15.05 2.67 5.78
N ILE A 18 -14.20 1.64 5.70
CA ILE A 18 -12.79 1.74 6.07
C ILE A 18 -12.07 2.72 5.14
N LEU A 19 -12.29 2.67 3.82
CA LEU A 19 -11.67 3.63 2.91
C LEU A 19 -12.07 5.09 3.23
N ASP A 20 -13.33 5.33 3.58
CA ASP A 20 -13.83 6.65 3.99
C ASP A 20 -13.27 7.12 5.35
N ARG A 21 -12.73 6.20 6.17
CA ARG A 21 -12.01 6.51 7.43
C ARG A 21 -10.51 6.72 7.19
N ILE A 22 -9.90 5.96 6.28
CA ILE A 22 -8.48 6.06 5.94
C ILE A 22 -8.15 7.41 5.31
N ALA A 23 -8.95 7.87 4.34
CA ALA A 23 -8.68 9.12 3.63
C ALA A 23 -8.57 10.35 4.57
N PRO A 24 -9.52 10.64 5.47
CA PRO A 24 -9.39 11.76 6.40
C PRO A 24 -8.30 11.53 7.45
N HIS A 25 -7.95 10.27 7.77
CA HIS A 25 -6.81 9.97 8.64
C HIS A 25 -5.49 10.39 7.98
N LEU A 26 -5.26 9.99 6.73
CA LEU A 26 -4.06 10.37 5.97
C LEU A 26 -4.01 11.87 5.67
N SER A 27 -5.14 12.49 5.37
CA SER A 27 -5.24 13.94 5.09
C SER A 27 -4.81 14.83 6.25
N ARG A 28 -4.74 14.29 7.48
CA ARG A 28 -4.24 15.02 8.66
C ARG A 28 -2.72 15.00 8.77
N SER A 29 -2.04 14.18 7.98
CA SER A 29 -0.59 14.10 7.94
C SER A 29 -0.02 15.11 6.95
N ALA A 30 1.03 15.81 7.36
CA ALA A 30 1.78 16.72 6.49
C ALA A 30 2.53 16.00 5.35
N ARG A 31 2.64 14.66 5.40
CA ARG A 31 3.30 13.85 4.37
C ARG A 31 2.63 13.95 3.00
N PHE A 32 1.33 14.21 2.98
CA PHE A 32 0.52 14.14 1.76
C PHE A 32 0.10 15.53 1.30
N GLY A 33 0.33 15.80 0.02
CA GLY A 33 -0.15 17.02 -0.64
C GLY A 33 -1.60 16.88 -1.13
N ASP A 34 -2.02 15.66 -1.47
CA ASP A 34 -3.38 15.35 -1.90
C ASP A 34 -3.79 13.93 -1.47
N VAL A 35 -5.04 13.77 -1.03
CA VAL A 35 -5.59 12.48 -0.62
C VAL A 35 -7.02 12.35 -1.15
N GLN A 36 -7.25 11.34 -1.97
CA GLN A 36 -8.54 11.09 -2.62
C GLN A 36 -9.13 9.75 -2.17
N ALA A 37 -10.31 9.79 -1.58
CA ALA A 37 -11.11 8.59 -1.33
C ALA A 37 -11.84 8.18 -2.60
N ARG A 38 -11.57 6.97 -3.11
CA ARG A 38 -12.29 6.33 -4.22
C ARG A 38 -12.44 7.24 -5.46
N PRO A 39 -11.35 7.82 -5.99
CA PRO A 39 -11.44 8.66 -7.18
C PRO A 39 -11.89 7.84 -8.40
N GLU A 40 -12.38 8.50 -9.46
CA GLU A 40 -12.98 7.81 -10.62
C GLU A 40 -12.05 6.77 -11.28
N TYR A 41 -10.74 7.01 -11.27
CA TYR A 41 -9.73 6.10 -11.81
C TYR A 41 -9.31 4.97 -10.85
N ALA A 42 -9.74 5.04 -9.58
CA ALA A 42 -9.46 4.09 -8.52
C ALA A 42 -10.64 3.97 -7.53
N PRO A 43 -11.84 3.59 -7.99
CA PRO A 43 -13.07 3.66 -7.17
C PRO A 43 -13.07 2.68 -5.98
N ASN A 44 -12.10 1.77 -5.95
CA ASN A 44 -11.90 0.74 -4.94
C ASN A 44 -10.72 1.03 -3.99
N ALA A 45 -10.20 2.25 -3.98
CA ALA A 45 -8.99 2.59 -3.22
C ALA A 45 -9.02 4.00 -2.63
N VAL A 46 -8.21 4.22 -1.59
CA VAL A 46 -7.71 5.56 -1.26
C VAL A 46 -6.39 5.76 -2.01
N VAL A 47 -6.22 6.92 -2.63
CA VAL A 47 -4.94 7.34 -3.25
C VAL A 47 -4.43 8.55 -2.50
N ALA A 48 -3.21 8.45 -1.96
CA ALA A 48 -2.56 9.49 -1.17
C ALA A 48 -1.26 9.88 -1.86
N ASP A 49 -1.25 11.03 -2.53
CA ASP A 49 -0.08 11.60 -3.19
C ASP A 49 0.76 12.35 -2.15
N TYR A 50 2.03 11.96 -2.03
CA TYR A 50 2.97 12.62 -1.12
C TYR A 50 3.26 14.05 -1.57
N ASP A 51 3.55 14.92 -0.60
CA ASP A 51 4.18 16.20 -0.90
C ASP A 51 5.62 15.95 -1.38
N LEU A 52 5.89 16.32 -2.63
CA LEU A 52 7.21 16.16 -3.25
C LEU A 52 8.30 16.99 -2.57
N GLY A 53 7.95 17.93 -1.68
CA GLY A 53 8.90 18.64 -0.82
C GLY A 53 9.71 17.71 0.11
N TYR A 54 9.22 16.49 0.38
CA TYR A 54 9.94 15.47 1.14
C TYR A 54 10.98 14.70 0.33
N PHE A 55 10.98 14.83 -1.00
CA PHE A 55 11.77 14.02 -1.92
C PHE A 55 12.84 14.84 -2.64
N PRO A 56 13.95 14.22 -3.06
CA PRO A 56 14.92 14.87 -3.93
C PRO A 56 14.29 15.19 -5.30
N SER A 57 14.81 16.22 -5.98
CA SER A 57 14.29 16.73 -7.27
C SER A 57 14.17 15.72 -8.43
N GLY A 58 14.73 14.51 -8.27
CA GLY A 58 14.60 13.41 -9.24
C GLY A 58 13.26 12.68 -9.19
N VAL A 59 12.54 12.74 -8.06
CA VAL A 59 11.22 12.11 -7.89
C VAL A 59 10.14 13.05 -8.43
N THR A 60 9.35 12.56 -9.38
CA THR A 60 8.29 13.33 -10.05
C THR A 60 6.90 13.02 -9.51
N ARG A 61 6.74 11.89 -8.82
CA ARG A 61 5.52 11.50 -8.12
C ARG A 61 5.87 10.45 -7.07
N ALA A 62 5.28 10.54 -5.88
CA ALA A 62 5.31 9.47 -4.89
C ALA A 62 3.90 9.33 -4.32
N TYR A 63 3.34 8.12 -4.25
CA TYR A 63 1.98 7.94 -3.79
C TYR A 63 1.74 6.57 -3.15
N LEU A 64 0.76 6.54 -2.25
CA LEU A 64 0.15 5.33 -1.72
C LEU A 64 -1.17 5.06 -2.44
N ARG A 65 -1.42 3.80 -2.78
CA ARG A 65 -2.73 3.27 -3.16
C ARG A 65 -3.13 2.19 -2.19
N ILE A 66 -4.21 2.42 -1.46
CA ILE A 66 -4.66 1.57 -0.36
C ILE A 66 -6.03 0.98 -0.69
N ARG A 67 -6.14 -0.34 -0.60
CA ARG A 67 -7.39 -1.10 -0.73
C ARG A 67 -7.62 -1.86 0.56
N TRP A 68 -8.87 -1.88 1.01
CA TRP A 68 -9.31 -2.64 2.18
C TRP A 68 -10.57 -3.42 1.82
N PHE A 69 -10.74 -4.58 2.43
CA PHE A 69 -11.84 -5.50 2.13
C PHE A 69 -12.61 -5.86 3.40
N GLU A 70 -13.89 -6.24 3.25
CA GLU A 70 -14.76 -6.63 4.37
C GLU A 70 -14.27 -7.90 5.10
N THR A 71 -13.34 -8.66 4.49
CA THR A 71 -12.69 -9.85 5.07
C THR A 71 -11.48 -9.53 5.93
N ASP A 72 -11.19 -8.24 6.15
CA ASP A 72 -9.95 -7.72 6.73
C ASP A 72 -8.70 -7.94 5.86
N ASP A 73 -8.87 -8.38 4.62
CA ASP A 73 -7.78 -8.36 3.65
C ASP A 73 -7.47 -6.91 3.23
N PHE A 74 -6.23 -6.66 2.79
CA PHE A 74 -5.82 -5.36 2.28
C PHE A 74 -4.69 -5.46 1.24
N SER A 75 -4.51 -4.38 0.50
CA SER A 75 -3.32 -4.17 -0.33
C SER A 75 -2.92 -2.70 -0.26
N ILE A 76 -1.68 -2.45 0.15
CA ILE A 76 -1.11 -1.12 0.27
C ILE A 76 0.10 -1.05 -0.66
N HIS A 77 -0.02 -0.31 -1.75
CA HIS A 77 1.04 -0.14 -2.74
C HIS A 77 1.63 1.25 -2.64
N TYR A 78 2.95 1.33 -2.47
CA TYR A 78 3.71 2.57 -2.56
C TYR A 78 4.54 2.59 -3.85
N SER A 79 4.55 3.72 -4.55
CA SER A 79 5.26 3.87 -5.82
C SER A 79 5.88 5.27 -5.93
N GLU A 80 7.18 5.30 -6.20
CA GLU A 80 7.99 6.47 -6.58
C GLU A 80 8.23 6.43 -8.09
N GLN A 81 7.93 7.53 -8.78
CA GLN A 81 8.23 7.71 -10.19
C GLN A 81 9.36 8.71 -10.34
N TYR A 82 10.39 8.35 -11.09
CA TYR A 82 11.56 9.19 -11.30
C TYR A 82 11.55 9.84 -12.68
N ARG A 83 12.16 11.02 -12.77
CA ARG A 83 12.36 11.74 -14.03
C ARG A 83 13.12 10.93 -15.09
N THR A 84 13.94 9.97 -14.67
CA THR A 84 14.67 9.06 -15.56
C THR A 84 13.78 8.00 -16.23
N GLY A 85 12.53 7.87 -15.80
CA GLY A 85 11.59 6.84 -16.26
C GLY A 85 11.63 5.55 -15.42
N ASN A 86 12.51 5.47 -14.42
CA ASN A 86 12.53 4.36 -13.46
C ASN A 86 11.45 4.53 -12.40
N SER A 87 11.08 3.44 -11.74
CA SER A 87 10.21 3.41 -10.57
C SER A 87 10.89 2.72 -9.39
N TRP A 88 10.39 3.01 -8.20
CA TRP A 88 10.70 2.26 -6.98
C TRP A 88 9.38 1.99 -6.28
N GLU A 89 9.06 0.71 -6.09
CA GLU A 89 7.75 0.26 -5.66
C GLU A 89 7.87 -0.83 -4.60
N CYS A 90 7.02 -0.76 -3.59
CA CYS A 90 6.88 -1.82 -2.60
C CYS A 90 5.41 -1.97 -2.20
N ARG A 91 5.05 -3.15 -1.68
CA ARG A 91 3.66 -3.47 -1.38
C ARG A 91 3.51 -4.28 -0.10
N TRP A 92 2.50 -3.99 0.69
CA TRP A 92 2.10 -4.77 1.86
C TRP A 92 0.73 -5.36 1.59
N ASP A 93 0.61 -6.67 1.69
CA ASP A 93 -0.59 -7.39 1.34
C ASP A 93 -1.02 -8.32 2.47
N ARG A 94 -2.33 -8.35 2.73
CA ARG A 94 -3.03 -9.39 3.49
C ARG A 94 -4.09 -9.96 2.55
N HIS A 95 -3.87 -11.15 2.02
CA HIS A 95 -4.88 -11.86 1.24
C HIS A 95 -4.60 -13.37 1.18
N PRO A 96 -5.64 -14.20 0.99
CA PRO A 96 -5.44 -15.61 0.71
C PRO A 96 -4.57 -15.80 -0.54
N ASN A 97 -3.56 -16.66 -0.45
CA ASN A 97 -2.70 -17.02 -1.58
C ASN A 97 -2.16 -18.45 -1.39
N ASN A 98 -1.51 -18.98 -2.42
CA ASN A 98 -0.94 -20.34 -2.47
C ASN A 98 0.61 -20.34 -2.46
N HIS A 99 1.25 -19.18 -2.30
CA HIS A 99 2.69 -18.99 -2.50
C HIS A 99 3.43 -18.47 -1.24
N ASN A 100 2.69 -17.93 -0.27
CA ASN A 100 3.14 -17.23 0.93
C ASN A 100 2.17 -17.48 2.09
N THR A 101 2.50 -16.99 3.29
CA THR A 101 1.49 -16.75 4.32
C THR A 101 0.44 -15.75 3.83
N ARG A 102 -0.72 -15.69 4.51
CA ARG A 102 -1.81 -14.75 4.18
C ARG A 102 -1.30 -13.30 4.10
N GLU A 103 -0.32 -12.97 4.95
CA GLU A 103 0.29 -11.66 5.06
C GLU A 103 1.73 -11.73 4.54
N HIS A 104 2.11 -10.74 3.73
CA HIS A 104 3.43 -10.71 3.09
C HIS A 104 3.78 -9.30 2.58
N PHE A 105 5.07 -9.04 2.51
CA PHE A 105 5.67 -7.82 1.97
C PHE A 105 6.32 -8.09 0.62
N HIS A 106 6.06 -7.23 -0.36
CA HIS A 106 6.75 -7.22 -1.63
C HIS A 106 7.83 -6.13 -1.59
N PRO A 107 9.12 -6.51 -1.52
CA PRO A 107 10.20 -5.55 -1.33
C PRO A 107 10.44 -4.69 -2.58
N PRO A 108 11.03 -3.51 -2.39
CA PRO A 108 11.51 -2.70 -3.51
C PRO A 108 12.67 -3.35 -4.26
N PRO A 109 12.96 -2.91 -5.50
CA PRO A 109 12.36 -1.75 -6.19
C PRO A 109 11.15 -2.09 -7.07
N ASP A 110 10.83 -3.36 -7.27
CA ASP A 110 9.87 -3.80 -8.28
C ASP A 110 8.65 -4.54 -7.70
N ALA A 111 8.49 -4.56 -6.37
CA ALA A 111 7.46 -5.34 -5.67
C ALA A 111 7.29 -6.79 -6.23
N PRO A 112 8.38 -7.59 -6.30
CA PRO A 112 8.39 -8.87 -7.02
C PRO A 112 7.48 -9.89 -6.35
N THR A 113 6.95 -10.86 -7.11
CA THR A 113 6.17 -12.00 -6.60
C THR A 113 7.00 -13.29 -6.71
N PRO A 114 7.05 -14.18 -5.70
CA PRO A 114 6.36 -14.10 -4.40
C PRO A 114 6.92 -13.00 -3.48
N GLY A 115 6.10 -12.57 -2.52
CA GLY A 115 6.55 -11.66 -1.46
C GLY A 115 7.36 -12.40 -0.39
N GLU A 116 7.71 -11.68 0.66
CA GLU A 116 8.33 -12.18 1.88
C GLU A 116 7.27 -12.27 2.97
N ASP A 117 7.16 -13.43 3.63
CA ASP A 117 6.17 -13.66 4.69
C ASP A 117 6.39 -12.67 5.84
N GLU A 118 5.32 -12.01 6.27
CA GLU A 118 5.35 -11.01 7.33
C GLU A 118 3.97 -10.90 7.99
N ASP A 119 3.92 -10.64 9.29
CA ASP A 119 2.66 -10.42 10.02
C ASP A 119 2.41 -8.92 10.28
N TYR A 120 1.16 -8.51 10.18
CA TYR A 120 0.69 -7.15 10.43
C TYR A 120 -0.34 -7.10 11.56
N PRO A 121 -0.51 -5.94 12.22
CA PRO A 121 -1.58 -5.74 13.19
C PRO A 121 -2.98 -5.96 12.60
N ASP A 122 -3.96 -6.25 13.46
CA ASP A 122 -5.37 -6.39 13.02
C ASP A 122 -6.02 -5.03 12.73
N GLU A 123 -5.74 -4.01 13.56
CA GLU A 123 -6.34 -2.69 13.41
C GLU A 123 -5.71 -1.91 12.24
N TRP A 124 -6.54 -1.39 11.33
CA TRP A 124 -6.08 -0.68 10.13
C TRP A 124 -5.18 0.52 10.44
N GLN A 125 -5.40 1.19 11.57
CA GLN A 125 -4.57 2.32 12.01
C GLN A 125 -3.14 1.87 12.30
N ASP A 126 -2.98 0.71 12.92
CA ASP A 126 -1.68 0.17 13.30
C ASP A 126 -0.95 -0.40 12.08
N VAL A 127 -1.68 -1.00 11.13
CA VAL A 127 -1.11 -1.36 9.81
C VAL A 127 -0.58 -0.13 9.09
N LEU A 128 -1.37 0.94 9.00
CA LEU A 128 -0.91 2.19 8.37
C LEU A 128 0.26 2.81 9.12
N ALA A 129 0.29 2.75 10.46
CA ALA A 129 1.42 3.24 11.24
C ALA A 129 2.71 2.47 10.91
N THR A 130 2.65 1.14 10.79
CA THR A 130 3.79 0.31 10.36
C THR A 130 4.28 0.69 8.97
N VAL A 131 3.37 0.81 7.99
CA VAL A 131 3.72 1.20 6.62
C VAL A 131 4.36 2.59 6.57
N LEU A 132 3.72 3.58 7.21
CA LEU A 132 4.20 4.96 7.18
C LEU A 132 5.55 5.11 7.88
N THR A 133 5.80 4.36 8.96
CA THR A 133 7.12 4.35 9.62
C THR A 133 8.21 3.85 8.68
N ARG A 134 7.98 2.77 7.94
CA ARG A 134 8.96 2.27 6.94
C ARG A 134 9.19 3.25 5.80
N LEU A 135 8.13 3.93 5.36
CA LEU A 135 8.25 4.94 4.32
C LEU A 135 8.98 6.19 4.81
N ASP A 136 8.81 6.58 6.08
CA ASP A 136 9.59 7.65 6.70
C ASP A 136 11.08 7.30 6.69
N GLU A 137 11.46 6.07 7.10
CA GLU A 137 12.86 5.62 7.04
C GLU A 137 13.43 5.67 5.61
N ARG A 138 12.65 5.25 4.61
CA ARG A 138 13.01 5.34 3.18
C ARG A 138 13.22 6.78 2.74
N ILE A 139 12.31 7.68 3.13
CA ILE A 139 12.36 9.09 2.75
C ILE A 139 13.53 9.80 3.44
N GLU A 140 13.75 9.54 4.73
CA GLU A 140 14.89 10.07 5.50
C GLU A 140 16.22 9.61 4.91
N ALA A 141 16.30 8.37 4.42
CA ALA A 141 17.50 7.85 3.79
C ALA A 141 17.95 8.65 2.55
N PHE A 142 17.08 9.40 1.87
CA PHE A 142 17.50 10.30 0.78
C PHE A 142 18.37 11.47 1.25
N TRP A 143 18.29 11.83 2.53
CA TRP A 143 18.88 13.05 3.08
C TRP A 143 20.02 12.80 4.07
N ASN A 144 20.22 11.54 4.45
CA ASN A 144 21.26 11.11 5.40
C ASN A 144 22.53 10.58 4.70
N GLU A 145 22.66 10.76 3.38
CA GLU A 145 23.84 10.42 2.58
C GLU A 145 24.83 11.60 2.41
#